data_AF-A9GG64-F1
#
_entry.id   AF-A9GG64-F1
#
_cell.length_a   1.000
_cell.length_b   1.000
_cell.length_c   1.000
_cell.angle_alpha   90.00
_cell.angle_beta   90.00
_cell.angle_gamma   90.00
#
_symmetry.space_group_name_H-M   'P 1'
#
loop_
_entity.id
_entity.type
_entity.pdbx_description
1 polymer ?
#
loop_
_entity_poly.entity_id
_entity_poly.type
_entity_poly.pdbx_seq_one_letter_code
_entity_poly.pdbx_strand_id
1 'polypeptide(L)'
;MTNIYAKLCQLTLLTTLVLACGQTTSDGASETSSTGSTGGSAGSGGTGGTGGSGSGGTAGQGGAEPECSVDEDCRLASDCCTCGAYPASAEAPEACAEDCDQYRCERYAVERAMCFAGRCTVATSHNCSPLFAECDALPPECPEGTLPSVADNRCWTGQCVPIELCGFRPDCTGCDDDHVCFRGFNDAAGTPYYCQPRPLACEGQVTCACASALCSSLGFQSCTDADDGVMQCSP
;
A
#
# COMPACT_ATOMS: atom_id res chain seq x y z
N MET A 1 -19.91 54.33 27.91
CA MET A 1 -19.46 55.01 26.67
C MET A 1 -18.91 53.94 25.74
N THR A 2 -19.19 53.77 24.45
CA THR A 2 -20.24 54.14 23.51
C THR A 2 -19.97 53.25 22.28
N ASN A 3 -21.01 52.61 21.73
CA ASN A 3 -21.00 51.81 20.49
C ASN A 3 -20.59 52.61 19.24
N ILE A 4 -19.93 51.96 18.27
CA ILE A 4 -19.98 52.20 16.80
C ILE A 4 -19.66 50.86 16.08
N TYR A 5 -20.62 49.95 15.78
CA TYR A 5 -21.40 49.78 14.53
C TYR A 5 -20.61 49.96 13.21
N ALA A 6 -20.38 48.93 12.38
CA ALA A 6 -21.28 48.28 11.41
C ALA A 6 -21.17 48.80 9.96
N LYS A 7 -21.43 47.89 8.99
CA LYS A 7 -21.39 47.96 7.49
C LYS A 7 -20.02 47.61 6.89
N LEU A 8 -19.86 46.67 5.95
CA LEU A 8 -20.72 46.07 4.92
C LEU A 8 -20.70 44.52 5.07
N CYS A 9 -21.72 43.68 4.88
CA CYS A 9 -22.96 43.68 4.09
C CYS A 9 -22.76 43.81 2.57
N GLN A 10 -22.40 42.69 1.93
CA GLN A 10 -22.90 42.22 0.63
C GLN A 10 -22.72 40.70 0.63
N LEU A 11 -23.74 39.84 0.78
CA LEU A 11 -25.00 39.67 0.02
C LEU A 11 -24.80 39.04 -1.37
N THR A 12 -24.80 37.70 -1.39
CA THR A 12 -25.18 36.80 -2.50
C THR A 12 -25.41 35.44 -1.83
N LEU A 13 -26.60 34.98 -1.42
CA LEU A 13 -27.95 34.90 -2.01
C LEU A 13 -28.01 34.25 -3.40
N LEU A 14 -28.65 33.07 -3.43
CA LEU A 14 -29.16 32.27 -4.56
C LEU A 14 -28.14 31.63 -5.50
N THR A 15 -28.06 30.29 -5.49
CA THR A 15 -28.65 29.46 -6.56
C THR A 15 -28.86 28.01 -6.08
N THR A 16 -30.05 27.73 -5.55
CA THR A 16 -30.62 26.37 -5.51
C THR A 16 -30.97 25.96 -6.94
N LEU A 17 -30.17 25.09 -7.56
CA LEU A 17 -30.55 24.40 -8.80
C LEU A 17 -31.09 23.01 -8.44
N VAL A 18 -32.41 22.94 -8.34
CA VAL A 18 -33.18 21.70 -8.47
C VAL A 18 -33.10 21.31 -9.95
N LEU A 19 -32.43 20.20 -10.28
CA LEU A 19 -32.58 19.57 -11.59
C LEU A 19 -33.27 18.22 -11.44
N ALA A 20 -34.30 18.08 -12.27
CA ALA A 20 -35.36 17.10 -12.21
C ALA A 20 -34.93 15.70 -12.66
N CYS A 21 -35.75 14.73 -12.23
CA CYS A 21 -35.82 13.36 -12.71
C CYS A 21 -35.79 13.28 -14.26
N GLY A 22 -34.88 12.45 -14.77
CA GLY A 22 -34.99 11.81 -16.06
C GLY A 22 -34.88 10.30 -15.87
N GLN A 23 -36.02 9.62 -15.88
CA GLN A 23 -36.09 8.17 -16.07
C GLN A 23 -35.66 7.85 -17.50
N THR A 24 -34.70 6.94 -17.67
CA THR A 24 -34.57 6.17 -18.91
C THR A 24 -34.35 4.71 -18.54
N THR A 25 -35.42 3.94 -18.65
CA THR A 25 -35.41 2.49 -18.82
C THR A 25 -34.51 2.10 -19.98
N SER A 26 -33.62 1.14 -19.76
CA SER A 26 -33.05 0.32 -20.82
C SER A 26 -32.90 -1.09 -20.29
N ASP A 27 -33.95 -1.88 -20.54
CA ASP A 27 -33.92 -3.33 -20.56
C ASP A 27 -32.81 -3.77 -21.52
N GLY A 28 -31.78 -4.40 -20.95
CA GLY A 28 -30.70 -5.03 -21.69
C GLY A 28 -30.44 -6.40 -21.08
N ALA A 29 -31.28 -7.37 -21.44
CA ALA A 29 -30.98 -8.77 -21.22
C ALA A 29 -29.66 -9.11 -21.92
N SER A 30 -28.65 -9.51 -21.16
CA SER A 30 -27.54 -10.30 -21.67
C SER A 30 -27.40 -11.50 -20.76
N GLU A 31 -27.94 -12.60 -21.27
CA GLU A 31 -27.61 -13.94 -20.81
C GLU A 31 -26.12 -14.17 -21.06
N THR A 32 -25.35 -14.29 -19.99
CA THR A 32 -24.02 -14.90 -20.03
C THR A 32 -24.02 -16.11 -19.12
N SER A 33 -24.34 -17.23 -19.75
CA SER A 33 -23.82 -18.58 -19.51
C SER A 33 -23.03 -18.78 -18.21
N SER A 34 -23.74 -19.23 -17.17
CA SER A 34 -23.15 -19.94 -16.05
C SER A 34 -22.49 -21.23 -16.56
N THR A 35 -21.18 -21.17 -16.78
CA THR A 35 -20.35 -22.34 -17.03
C THR A 35 -19.90 -22.85 -15.67
N GLY A 36 -20.36 -24.05 -15.30
CA GLY A 36 -20.07 -24.65 -14.00
C GLY A 36 -18.59 -24.91 -13.80
N SER A 37 -18.03 -24.38 -12.71
CA SER A 37 -16.74 -24.81 -12.20
C SER A 37 -16.92 -26.11 -11.44
N THR A 38 -16.61 -27.22 -12.12
CA THR A 38 -16.38 -28.52 -11.50
C THR A 38 -15.20 -28.42 -10.54
N GLY A 39 -15.44 -28.75 -9.27
CA GLY A 39 -14.40 -28.91 -8.25
C GLY A 39 -13.41 -30.00 -8.64
N GLY A 40 -12.15 -29.61 -8.86
CA GLY A 40 -11.03 -30.51 -9.05
C GLY A 40 -10.51 -30.99 -7.70
N SER A 41 -10.68 -32.29 -7.43
CA SER A 41 -10.08 -32.95 -6.28
C SER A 41 -8.56 -33.00 -6.40
N ALA A 42 -7.86 -32.72 -5.30
CA ALA A 42 -6.41 -32.83 -5.18
C ALA A 42 -5.93 -34.26 -5.48
N GLY A 43 -5.03 -34.41 -6.45
CA GLY A 43 -4.35 -35.66 -6.76
C GLY A 43 -3.14 -35.87 -5.86
N SER A 44 -3.18 -36.92 -5.04
CA SER A 44 -2.02 -37.41 -4.29
C SER A 44 -1.16 -38.33 -5.17
N GLY A 45 0.17 -38.13 -5.12
CA GLY A 45 1.18 -39.19 -5.25
C GLY A 45 1.46 -39.78 -6.64
N GLY A 46 2.72 -39.70 -7.07
CA GLY A 46 3.22 -40.45 -8.23
C GLY A 46 4.73 -40.46 -8.30
N THR A 47 5.38 -41.38 -7.59
CA THR A 47 6.79 -41.74 -7.79
C THR A 47 6.94 -42.65 -9.01
N GLY A 48 7.82 -42.26 -9.94
CA GLY A 48 8.58 -43.17 -10.82
C GLY A 48 7.88 -43.66 -12.10
N GLY A 49 8.32 -43.16 -13.25
CA GLY A 49 7.98 -43.75 -14.56
C GLY A 49 8.77 -43.11 -15.70
N THR A 50 9.65 -43.89 -16.33
CA THR A 50 10.42 -43.53 -17.52
C THR A 50 9.56 -43.56 -18.79
N GLY A 51 9.61 -42.48 -19.58
CA GLY A 51 9.40 -42.50 -21.04
C GLY A 51 7.95 -42.48 -21.53
N GLY A 52 7.42 -41.27 -21.75
CA GLY A 52 6.21 -41.05 -22.55
C GLY A 52 5.95 -39.56 -22.75
N SER A 53 5.85 -39.11 -24.01
CA SER A 53 5.45 -37.74 -24.37
C SER A 53 4.00 -37.51 -23.98
N GLY A 54 3.78 -37.06 -22.74
CA GLY A 54 2.48 -36.60 -22.24
C GLY A 54 2.30 -35.11 -22.54
N SER A 55 1.14 -34.75 -23.10
CA SER A 55 0.69 -33.37 -23.20
C SER A 55 0.72 -32.74 -21.80
N GLY A 56 1.54 -31.70 -21.64
CA GLY A 56 1.75 -31.03 -20.37
C GLY A 56 0.42 -30.63 -19.74
N GLY A 57 0.15 -31.14 -18.54
CA GLY A 57 -0.95 -30.65 -17.72
C GLY A 57 -0.72 -29.17 -17.43
N THR A 58 -1.77 -28.37 -17.57
CA THR A 58 -1.81 -27.00 -17.07
C THR A 58 -1.44 -27.03 -15.59
N ALA A 59 -0.28 -26.46 -15.24
CA ALA A 59 0.08 -26.20 -13.86
C ALA A 59 -1.07 -25.41 -13.24
N GLY A 60 -1.67 -25.92 -12.17
CA GLY A 60 -2.69 -25.19 -11.44
C GLY A 60 -2.08 -23.87 -10.96
N GLN A 61 -2.64 -22.75 -11.40
CA GLN A 61 -2.32 -21.43 -10.88
C GLN A 61 -2.83 -21.37 -9.43
N GLY A 62 -2.00 -21.85 -8.51
CA GLY A 62 -2.24 -21.83 -7.07
C GLY A 62 -1.85 -20.50 -6.43
N GLY A 63 -1.94 -19.40 -7.17
CA GLY A 63 -1.71 -18.07 -6.62
C GLY A 63 -2.79 -17.75 -5.61
N ALA A 64 -2.41 -17.25 -4.44
CA ALA A 64 -3.37 -16.70 -3.49
C ALA A 64 -4.21 -15.62 -4.20
N GLU A 65 -5.54 -15.68 -4.05
CA GLU A 65 -6.42 -14.63 -4.57
C GLU A 65 -6.03 -13.29 -3.94
N PRO A 66 -6.03 -12.19 -4.72
CA PRO A 66 -5.72 -10.87 -4.17
C PRO A 66 -6.73 -10.51 -3.07
N GLU A 67 -6.21 -9.91 -1.99
CA GLU A 67 -7.01 -9.41 -0.87
C GLU A 67 -7.90 -8.23 -1.29
N CYS A 68 -7.47 -7.48 -2.31
CA CYS A 68 -8.12 -6.27 -2.79
C CYS A 68 -7.81 -6.04 -4.28
N SER A 69 -8.66 -5.28 -4.96
CA SER A 69 -8.41 -4.74 -6.31
C SER A 69 -8.45 -3.21 -6.34
N VAL A 70 -9.16 -2.60 -5.40
CA VAL A 70 -9.26 -1.14 -5.22
C VAL A 70 -9.17 -0.76 -3.74
N ASP A 71 -8.89 0.51 -3.43
CA ASP A 71 -8.73 1.00 -2.05
C ASP A 71 -9.97 0.71 -1.17
N GLU A 72 -11.16 0.73 -1.76
CA GLU A 72 -12.44 0.46 -1.09
C GLU A 72 -12.61 -1.00 -0.64
N ASP A 73 -11.84 -1.92 -1.22
CA ASP A 73 -11.78 -3.32 -0.77
C ASP A 73 -10.97 -3.45 0.53
N CYS A 74 -10.37 -2.36 1.02
CA CYS A 74 -9.60 -2.32 2.25
C CYS A 74 -10.28 -1.44 3.29
N ARG A 75 -10.15 -1.84 4.55
CA ARG A 75 -10.57 -1.06 5.71
C ARG A 75 -9.44 -0.92 6.69
N LEU A 76 -9.41 0.22 7.35
CA LEU A 76 -8.48 0.48 8.44
C LEU A 76 -9.06 -0.09 9.73
N ALA A 77 -8.32 -0.96 10.41
CA ALA A 77 -8.60 -1.30 11.79
C ALA A 77 -7.71 -0.44 12.68
N SER A 78 -8.35 0.34 13.54
CA SER A 78 -7.70 1.24 14.47
C SER A 78 -8.29 1.03 15.85
N ASP A 79 -7.50 0.42 16.72
CA ASP A 79 -7.83 0.31 18.14
C ASP A 79 -6.59 0.68 18.98
N CYS A 80 -6.60 0.33 20.26
CA CYS A 80 -5.51 0.61 21.17
C CYS A 80 -4.25 -0.26 20.92
N CYS A 81 -4.42 -1.43 20.32
CA CYS A 81 -3.39 -2.44 20.10
C CYS A 81 -2.85 -2.44 18.65
N THR A 82 -3.68 -2.07 17.68
CA THR A 82 -3.43 -2.26 16.26
C THR A 82 -3.72 -0.98 15.47
N CYS A 83 -2.83 -0.70 14.54
CA CYS A 83 -3.12 0.10 13.37
C CYS A 83 -2.74 -0.71 12.13
N GLY A 84 -3.73 -1.18 11.40
CA GLY A 84 -3.51 -2.06 10.26
C GLY A 84 -4.59 -1.94 9.21
N ALA A 85 -4.26 -2.36 8.00
CA ALA A 85 -5.20 -2.46 6.90
C ALA A 85 -5.63 -3.92 6.72
N TYR A 86 -6.91 -4.13 6.48
CA TYR A 86 -7.52 -5.45 6.35
C TYR A 86 -8.48 -5.46 5.16
N PRO A 87 -8.73 -6.62 4.53
CA PRO A 87 -9.80 -6.74 3.56
C PRO A 87 -11.14 -6.30 4.18
N ALA A 88 -11.94 -5.56 3.42
CA ALA A 88 -13.25 -5.09 3.85
C ALA A 88 -14.20 -6.25 4.18
N SER A 89 -14.00 -7.40 3.52
CA SER A 89 -14.75 -8.65 3.72
C SER A 89 -14.25 -9.51 4.89
N ALA A 90 -13.04 -9.28 5.40
CA ALA A 90 -12.48 -10.05 6.51
C ALA A 90 -13.23 -9.74 7.81
N GLU A 91 -13.26 -10.68 8.75
CA GLU A 91 -13.77 -10.41 10.10
C GLU A 91 -12.89 -9.36 10.80
N ALA A 92 -13.49 -8.53 11.66
CA ALA A 92 -12.71 -7.54 12.40
C ALA A 92 -11.73 -8.24 13.34
N PRO A 93 -10.51 -7.71 13.52
CA PRO A 93 -9.63 -8.22 14.57
C PRO A 93 -10.35 -8.14 15.91
N GLU A 94 -10.02 -9.06 16.83
CA GLU A 94 -10.53 -8.99 18.19
C GLU A 94 -10.22 -7.62 18.78
N ALA A 95 -11.22 -7.02 19.43
CA ALA A 95 -11.04 -5.73 20.06
C ALA A 95 -9.92 -5.80 21.09
N CYS A 96 -9.02 -4.83 21.05
CA CYS A 96 -7.99 -4.65 22.08
C CYS A 96 -8.63 -4.64 23.48
N ALA A 97 -8.11 -5.47 24.38
CA ALA A 97 -8.60 -5.55 25.76
C ALA A 97 -8.15 -4.37 26.62
N GLU A 98 -7.18 -3.58 26.13
CA GLU A 98 -6.65 -2.40 26.81
C GLU A 98 -7.42 -1.15 26.39
N ASP A 99 -7.75 -0.33 27.38
CA ASP A 99 -8.25 1.03 27.14
C ASP A 99 -7.06 1.98 26.91
N CYS A 100 -7.17 2.85 25.91
CA CYS A 100 -6.18 3.87 25.59
C CYS A 100 -6.85 5.23 25.40
N ASP A 101 -6.10 6.29 25.69
CA ASP A 101 -6.57 7.67 25.50
C ASP A 101 -6.62 8.08 24.01
N GLN A 102 -5.93 7.35 23.14
CA GLN A 102 -5.89 7.59 21.70
C GLN A 102 -5.62 6.29 20.94
N TYR A 103 -6.38 6.05 19.85
CA TYR A 103 -6.16 4.89 18.99
C TYR A 103 -4.82 4.96 18.24
N ARG A 104 -4.26 3.80 17.92
CA ARG A 104 -2.94 3.71 17.27
C ARG A 104 -2.88 4.40 15.92
N CYS A 105 -3.89 4.27 15.05
CA CYS A 105 -3.81 4.93 13.75
C CYS A 105 -3.85 6.45 13.86
N GLU A 106 -4.63 6.99 14.80
CA GLU A 106 -4.67 8.43 15.05
C GLU A 106 -3.32 8.94 15.55
N ARG A 107 -2.69 8.21 16.47
CA ARG A 107 -1.33 8.52 16.97
C ARG A 107 -0.29 8.58 15.84
N TYR A 108 -0.49 7.76 14.81
CA TYR A 108 0.40 7.66 13.67
C TYR A 108 -0.03 8.51 12.46
N ALA A 109 -1.12 9.27 12.58
CA ALA A 109 -1.74 10.01 11.48
C ALA A 109 -2.01 9.13 10.24
N VAL A 110 -2.41 7.87 10.46
CA VAL A 110 -2.86 6.96 9.41
C VAL A 110 -4.37 7.13 9.26
N GLU A 111 -4.78 7.71 8.15
CA GLU A 111 -6.18 8.10 7.93
C GLU A 111 -6.96 7.08 7.08
N ARG A 112 -6.26 6.26 6.28
CA ARG A 112 -6.90 5.31 5.36
C ARG A 112 -6.07 4.05 5.13
N ALA A 113 -6.76 2.98 4.77
CA ALA A 113 -6.16 1.82 4.11
C ALA A 113 -6.18 2.04 2.59
N MET A 114 -5.27 1.38 1.87
CA MET A 114 -5.24 1.37 0.40
C MET A 114 -4.94 -0.03 -0.11
N CYS A 115 -5.32 -0.30 -1.36
CA CYS A 115 -4.98 -1.53 -2.03
C CYS A 115 -3.65 -1.37 -2.77
N PHE A 116 -2.64 -2.11 -2.34
CA PHE A 116 -1.32 -2.08 -2.96
C PHE A 116 -0.88 -3.48 -3.35
N ALA A 117 -0.66 -3.69 -4.65
CA ALA A 117 -0.23 -4.99 -5.20
C ALA A 117 -1.12 -6.18 -4.78
N GLY A 118 -2.44 -5.95 -4.67
CA GLY A 118 -3.41 -6.96 -4.27
C GLY A 118 -3.41 -7.28 -2.77
N ARG A 119 -2.79 -6.44 -1.93
CA ARG A 119 -2.80 -6.54 -0.47
C ARG A 119 -3.31 -5.26 0.15
N CYS A 120 -4.03 -5.38 1.26
CA CYS A 120 -4.44 -4.20 2.01
C CYS A 120 -3.28 -3.68 2.85
N THR A 121 -2.89 -2.42 2.61
CA THR A 121 -1.82 -1.74 3.36
C THR A 121 -2.33 -0.43 3.97
N VAL A 122 -1.68 0.02 5.04
CA VAL A 122 -1.95 1.34 5.59
C VAL A 122 -1.37 2.39 4.65
N ALA A 123 -2.12 3.47 4.43
CA ALA A 123 -1.58 4.61 3.70
C ALA A 123 -0.56 5.34 4.56
N THR A 124 0.72 4.97 4.44
CA THR A 124 1.80 5.71 5.08
C THR A 124 1.99 7.04 4.34
N SER A 125 1.46 8.11 4.92
CA SER A 125 1.64 9.49 4.42
C SER A 125 3.02 10.06 4.72
N HIS A 126 3.83 9.38 5.54
CA HIS A 126 5.11 9.89 6.00
C HIS A 126 6.23 9.59 5.01
N ASN A 127 6.74 10.63 4.35
CA ASN A 127 7.98 10.54 3.60
C ASN A 127 9.16 10.71 4.56
N CYS A 128 9.88 9.64 4.87
CA CYS A 128 11.06 9.70 5.74
C CYS A 128 12.38 9.61 4.95
N SER A 129 12.32 9.70 3.61
CA SER A 129 13.51 9.57 2.79
C SER A 129 14.27 10.90 2.74
N PRO A 130 15.56 10.92 3.13
CA PRO A 130 16.37 12.12 3.06
C PRO A 130 16.54 12.64 1.62
N LEU A 131 16.28 11.80 0.62
CA LEU A 131 16.36 12.17 -0.79
C LEU A 131 15.28 13.16 -1.22
N PHE A 132 14.17 13.20 -0.50
CA PHE A 132 13.08 14.13 -0.78
C PHE A 132 13.26 15.45 -0.05
N ALA A 133 14.16 15.53 0.93
CA ALA A 133 14.46 16.74 1.67
C ALA A 133 15.37 17.67 0.84
N GLU A 134 14.96 18.93 0.66
CA GLU A 134 15.70 19.97 -0.07
C GLU A 134 16.06 21.18 0.80
N CYS A 135 15.99 21.04 2.11
CA CYS A 135 16.08 22.18 3.00
C CYS A 135 17.50 22.35 3.55
N ASP A 136 17.90 23.61 3.71
CA ASP A 136 19.24 23.96 4.20
C ASP A 136 19.48 23.52 5.66
N ALA A 137 18.39 23.26 6.40
CA ALA A 137 18.44 22.75 7.76
C ALA A 137 18.86 21.28 7.79
N LEU A 138 19.71 20.94 8.76
CA LEU A 138 20.06 19.55 9.05
C LEU A 138 18.82 18.75 9.53
N PRO A 139 18.76 17.43 9.25
CA PRO A 139 17.71 16.57 9.79
C PRO A 139 17.72 16.60 11.32
N PRO A 140 16.56 16.51 11.99
CA PRO A 140 16.51 16.38 13.43
C PRO A 140 17.14 15.04 13.88
N GLU A 141 17.76 15.04 15.07
CA GLU A 141 18.24 13.81 15.68
C GLU A 141 17.07 12.99 16.19
N CYS A 142 16.91 11.77 15.66
CA CYS A 142 15.83 10.87 16.02
C CYS A 142 16.33 9.71 16.89
N PRO A 143 15.57 9.31 17.93
CA PRO A 143 15.92 8.14 18.73
C PRO A 143 15.91 6.87 17.89
N GLU A 144 16.56 5.82 18.40
CA GLU A 144 16.60 4.50 17.78
C GLU A 144 15.18 4.00 17.45
N GLY A 145 15.03 3.41 16.26
CA GLY A 145 13.74 2.93 15.76
C GLY A 145 12.87 4.00 15.07
N THR A 146 13.35 5.24 14.94
CA THR A 146 12.61 6.33 14.28
C THR A 146 13.45 7.05 13.24
N LEU A 147 12.79 7.69 12.27
CA LEU A 147 13.42 8.47 11.20
C LEU A 147 12.82 9.88 11.13
N PRO A 148 13.62 10.87 10.71
CA PRO A 148 13.11 12.22 10.46
C PRO A 148 12.11 12.18 9.30
N SER A 149 10.99 12.88 9.44
CA SER A 149 9.99 13.01 8.37
C SER A 149 10.15 14.29 7.57
N VAL A 150 9.78 14.21 6.30
CA VAL A 150 9.83 15.26 5.28
C VAL A 150 8.39 15.64 4.93
N ALA A 151 8.06 16.92 5.05
CA ALA A 151 6.78 17.49 4.65
C ALA A 151 6.69 17.68 3.13
N ASP A 152 5.49 17.97 2.64
CA ASP A 152 5.22 18.22 1.21
C ASP A 152 6.00 19.41 0.62
N ASN A 153 6.38 20.37 1.46
CA ASN A 153 7.27 21.47 1.07
C ASN A 153 8.75 21.04 0.95
N ARG A 154 9.02 19.74 1.07
CA ARG A 154 10.34 19.10 0.97
C ARG A 154 11.29 19.50 2.10
N CYS A 155 10.76 19.95 3.24
CA CYS A 155 11.55 20.20 4.44
C CYS A 155 11.30 19.19 5.54
N TRP A 156 12.28 19.07 6.44
CA TRP A 156 12.10 18.36 7.69
C TRP A 156 10.94 18.95 8.48
N THR A 157 10.04 18.08 8.96
CA THR A 157 8.92 18.47 9.83
C THR A 157 9.40 18.82 11.24
N GLY A 158 10.60 18.36 11.61
CA GLY A 158 11.09 18.34 12.99
C GLY A 158 10.57 17.17 13.82
N GLN A 159 9.73 16.29 13.24
CA GLN A 159 9.17 15.12 13.89
C GLN A 159 9.90 13.84 13.48
N CYS A 160 10.05 12.93 14.44
CA CYS A 160 10.56 11.59 14.24
C CYS A 160 9.38 10.62 14.12
N VAL A 161 9.36 9.86 13.04
CA VAL A 161 8.33 8.87 12.72
C VAL A 161 8.91 7.48 12.92
N PRO A 162 8.19 6.56 13.56
CA PRO A 162 8.61 5.16 13.64
C PRO A 162 8.97 4.58 12.28
N ILE A 163 10.09 3.85 12.21
CA ILE A 163 10.63 3.31 10.96
C ILE A 163 9.56 2.50 10.23
N GLU A 164 8.76 1.70 10.93
CA GLU A 164 7.69 0.87 10.37
C GLU A 164 6.64 1.66 9.57
N LEU A 165 6.48 2.95 9.85
CA LEU A 165 5.53 3.84 9.14
C LEU A 165 6.17 4.62 8.00
N CYS A 166 7.47 4.50 7.82
CA CYS A 166 8.19 5.09 6.70
C CYS A 166 8.16 4.10 5.52
N GLY A 167 8.02 4.58 4.28
CA GLY A 167 8.29 3.73 3.11
C GLY A 167 9.80 3.47 2.89
N PHE A 168 10.64 4.37 3.43
CA PHE A 168 12.09 4.36 3.30
C PHE A 168 12.78 3.64 4.47
N ARG A 169 13.93 3.01 4.20
CA ARG A 169 14.82 2.38 5.18
C ARG A 169 16.29 2.70 4.90
N PRO A 170 17.15 2.68 5.95
CA PRO A 170 18.60 2.74 5.78
C PRO A 170 19.19 1.48 5.11
N ASP A 171 18.58 0.32 5.34
CA ASP A 171 18.97 -0.99 4.80
C ASP A 171 17.77 -1.97 4.82
N CYS A 172 17.98 -3.21 4.37
CA CYS A 172 16.94 -4.23 4.29
C CYS A 172 16.69 -5.02 5.60
N THR A 173 17.45 -4.80 6.67
CA THR A 173 17.46 -5.64 7.89
C THR A 173 16.14 -5.55 8.69
N GLY A 174 15.27 -4.60 8.35
CA GLY A 174 13.97 -4.39 8.99
C GLY A 174 12.77 -4.54 8.05
N CYS A 175 12.92 -5.18 6.89
CA CYS A 175 11.77 -5.59 6.10
C CYS A 175 11.23 -6.92 6.64
N ASP A 176 9.92 -7.00 6.88
CA ASP A 176 9.29 -8.25 7.25
C ASP A 176 9.45 -9.30 6.15
N ASP A 177 9.35 -10.59 6.52
CA ASP A 177 9.51 -11.70 5.58
C ASP A 177 8.52 -11.67 4.42
N ASP A 178 7.35 -11.02 4.59
CA ASP A 178 6.31 -10.83 3.59
C ASP A 178 6.47 -9.57 2.74
N HIS A 179 7.58 -8.84 2.93
CA HIS A 179 7.96 -7.69 2.14
C HIS A 179 9.12 -8.01 1.20
N VAL A 180 9.21 -7.21 0.15
CA VAL A 180 10.35 -7.15 -0.75
C VAL A 180 11.13 -5.89 -0.44
N CYS A 181 12.41 -6.06 -0.12
CA CYS A 181 13.35 -4.95 -0.10
C CYS A 181 13.86 -4.68 -1.51
N PHE A 182 13.83 -3.42 -1.94
CA PHE A 182 14.54 -3.00 -3.13
C PHE A 182 15.37 -1.77 -2.88
N ARG A 183 16.39 -1.68 -3.72
CA ARG A 183 17.45 -0.71 -3.70
C ARG A 183 17.20 0.29 -4.83
N GLY A 184 16.83 1.51 -4.50
CA GLY A 184 16.81 2.59 -5.48
C GLY A 184 18.24 2.99 -5.80
N PHE A 185 18.61 3.06 -7.08
CA PHE A 185 19.91 3.61 -7.46
C PHE A 185 19.78 5.11 -7.63
N ASN A 186 20.47 5.87 -6.77
CA ASN A 186 20.65 7.31 -6.92
C ASN A 186 22.15 7.61 -6.75
N ASP A 187 22.79 7.97 -7.86
CA ASP A 187 24.24 8.18 -7.97
C ASP A 187 24.74 9.37 -7.14
N ALA A 188 23.89 10.33 -6.81
CA ALA A 188 24.27 11.55 -6.12
C ALA A 188 24.04 11.51 -4.60
N ALA A 189 23.00 10.81 -4.14
CA ALA A 189 22.48 10.96 -2.78
C ALA A 189 22.52 9.67 -1.94
N GLY A 190 23.24 8.67 -2.46
CA GLY A 190 23.32 7.35 -1.84
C GLY A 190 22.14 6.47 -2.24
N THR A 191 22.17 5.26 -1.71
CA THR A 191 21.31 4.18 -2.16
C THR A 191 20.14 4.02 -1.20
N PRO A 192 18.93 4.50 -1.53
CA PRO A 192 17.76 4.30 -0.68
C PRO A 192 17.28 2.85 -0.72
N TYR A 193 16.79 2.38 0.43
CA TYR A 193 16.09 1.11 0.52
C TYR A 193 14.62 1.37 0.85
N TYR A 194 13.77 0.47 0.39
CA TYR A 194 12.34 0.53 0.61
C TYR A 194 11.81 -0.88 0.80
N CYS A 195 10.95 -1.07 1.79
CA CYS A 195 10.20 -2.30 1.98
C CYS A 195 8.82 -2.11 1.37
N GLN A 196 8.44 -2.94 0.42
CA GLN A 196 7.07 -2.96 -0.11
C GLN A 196 6.46 -4.33 0.09
N PRO A 197 5.14 -4.42 0.34
CA PRO A 197 4.46 -5.70 0.43
C PRO A 197 4.77 -6.56 -0.81
N ARG A 198 5.15 -7.82 -0.58
CA ARG A 198 5.42 -8.74 -1.68
C ARG A 198 4.12 -9.00 -2.44
N PRO A 199 4.10 -8.83 -3.78
CA PRO A 199 2.93 -9.15 -4.57
C PRO A 199 2.58 -10.62 -4.40
N LEU A 200 1.31 -10.93 -4.11
CA LEU A 200 0.86 -12.31 -3.91
C LEU A 200 1.11 -13.18 -5.16
N ALA A 201 1.03 -12.58 -6.34
CA ALA A 201 1.32 -13.22 -7.62
C ALA A 201 2.76 -13.75 -7.74
N CYS A 202 3.67 -13.34 -6.87
CA CYS A 202 5.06 -13.79 -6.88
C CYS A 202 5.31 -15.09 -6.13
N GLU A 203 4.34 -15.64 -5.40
CA GLU A 203 4.48 -16.91 -4.67
C GLU A 203 5.78 -17.00 -3.83
N GLY A 204 6.19 -15.87 -3.25
CA GLY A 204 7.42 -15.77 -2.46
C GLY A 204 8.70 -15.43 -3.24
N GLN A 205 8.67 -15.40 -4.57
CA GLN A 205 9.82 -15.02 -5.39
C GLN A 205 10.08 -13.52 -5.33
N VAL A 206 11.31 -13.15 -4.99
CA VAL A 206 11.78 -11.75 -4.95
C VAL A 206 12.67 -11.51 -6.17
N THR A 207 12.05 -11.49 -7.36
CA THR A 207 12.76 -11.24 -8.61
C THR A 207 12.11 -10.11 -9.41
N CYS A 208 12.92 -9.42 -10.22
CA CYS A 208 12.46 -8.38 -11.13
C CYS A 208 11.46 -8.89 -12.15
N ALA A 209 11.57 -10.17 -12.55
CA ALA A 209 10.58 -10.81 -13.41
C ALA A 209 9.17 -10.76 -12.81
N CYS A 210 9.07 -10.81 -11.48
CA CYS A 210 7.78 -10.76 -10.81
C CYS A 210 7.40 -9.37 -10.26
N ALA A 211 8.33 -8.68 -9.61
CA ALA A 211 8.03 -7.49 -8.84
C ALA A 211 8.51 -6.17 -9.49
N SER A 212 8.86 -6.19 -10.79
CA SER A 212 9.24 -4.96 -11.53
C SER A 212 8.16 -3.87 -11.51
N ALA A 213 6.88 -4.24 -11.42
CA ALA A 213 5.79 -3.27 -11.29
C ALA A 213 5.92 -2.40 -10.02
N LEU A 214 6.55 -2.91 -8.96
CA LEU A 214 6.84 -2.14 -7.75
C LEU A 214 7.84 -1.01 -8.05
N CYS A 215 8.91 -1.29 -8.81
CA CYS A 215 9.85 -0.25 -9.23
C CYS A 215 9.13 0.86 -10.00
N SER A 216 8.24 0.51 -10.94
CA SER A 216 7.46 1.47 -11.71
C SER A 216 6.50 2.29 -10.83
N SER A 217 5.88 1.69 -9.82
CA SER A 217 4.99 2.41 -8.88
C SER A 217 5.72 3.49 -8.08
N LEU A 218 7.04 3.41 -8.00
CA LEU A 218 7.91 4.34 -7.28
C LEU A 218 8.65 5.30 -8.22
N GLY A 219 8.32 5.26 -9.52
CA GLY A 219 8.89 6.15 -10.53
C GLY A 219 10.20 5.67 -11.16
N PHE A 220 10.62 4.43 -10.92
CA PHE A 220 11.80 3.84 -11.57
C PHE A 220 11.43 3.17 -12.90
N GLN A 221 12.31 3.24 -13.90
CA GLN A 221 12.05 2.69 -15.25
C GLN A 221 12.56 1.26 -15.43
N SER A 222 13.49 0.81 -14.59
CA SER A 222 14.13 -0.49 -14.74
C SER A 222 14.29 -1.21 -13.40
N CYS A 223 14.31 -2.55 -13.48
CA CYS A 223 14.55 -3.45 -12.36
C CYS A 223 15.64 -4.45 -12.78
N THR A 224 16.63 -4.67 -11.91
CA THR A 224 17.64 -5.72 -12.06
C THR A 224 17.75 -6.54 -10.78
N ASP A 225 17.79 -7.87 -10.90
CA ASP A 225 18.08 -8.76 -9.78
C ASP A 225 19.55 -8.58 -9.37
N ALA A 226 19.82 -8.18 -8.12
CA ALA A 226 21.19 -8.09 -7.61
C ALA A 226 21.61 -9.41 -6.93
N ASP A 227 22.93 -9.63 -6.88
CA ASP A 227 23.53 -10.89 -6.40
C ASP A 227 23.29 -11.18 -4.90
N ASP A 228 22.87 -10.17 -4.13
CA ASP A 228 22.55 -10.23 -2.70
C ASP A 228 21.08 -10.60 -2.43
N GLY A 229 20.29 -10.90 -3.46
CA GLY A 229 18.86 -11.18 -3.33
C GLY A 229 18.01 -9.92 -3.12
N VAL A 230 18.60 -8.72 -3.29
CA VAL A 230 17.90 -7.46 -3.31
C VAL A 230 17.58 -7.10 -4.76
N MET A 231 16.38 -6.60 -5.03
CA MET A 231 16.08 -6.04 -6.35
C MET A 231 16.62 -4.62 -6.43
N GLN A 232 17.24 -4.25 -7.54
CA GLN A 232 17.68 -2.89 -7.78
C GLN A 232 16.75 -2.20 -8.77
N CYS A 233 16.12 -1.11 -8.34
CA CYS A 233 15.32 -0.23 -9.18
C CYS A 233 16.19 0.95 -9.64
N SER A 234 16.25 1.21 -10.94
CA SER A 234 17.00 2.35 -11.49
C SER A 234 16.07 3.25 -12.33
N PRO A 235 16.32 4.57 -12.36
CA PRO A 235 15.48 5.53 -13.09
C PRO A 235 15.44 5.27 -14.59
#